data_AF-A0AAU4FIZ8-F1
#
_entry.id   AF-A0AAU4FIZ8-F1
#
_cell.length_a   1.000
_cell.length_b   1.000
_cell.length_c   1.000
_cell.angle_alpha   90.00
_cell.angle_beta   90.00
_cell.angle_gamma   90.00
#
_symmetry.space_group_name_H-M   'P 1'
#
loop_
_entity.id
_entity.type
_entity.pdbx_description
1 polymer ?
#
loop_
_entity_poly.entity_id
_entity_poly.type
_entity_poly.pdbx_seq_one_letter_code
_entity_poly.pdbx_strand_id
1 'polypeptide(L)'
;MNTITIWEMAALAAAATLVGFSKTAVSGANTISLAVFAAVLPARESTGVLLPVLIAGDVLAVLTYRRHAHWPTLWRLFPAVAVGVVIGTGFLFWADDAVVRTSIGAILLLMACVTLWRRRVSGSVDEAAGAPTRRGRVKARSYGVLGGFTTMVANAGGPVMSLYLLSAGFRKLGFLGTSAWFFLIVNTAKVPFSVGLGLIDAKSLLLDAALVAFVIPGAIIGRLCVDRIDQLLFERLVIGATVLGGLELLLR
;
A
#
# COMPACT_ATOMS: atom_id res chain seq x y z
N MET A 1 22.62 -8.38 2.40
CA MET A 1 21.64 -9.49 2.40
C MET A 1 22.31 -10.77 2.87
N ASN A 2 22.00 -11.21 4.09
CA ASN A 2 22.34 -12.55 4.58
C ASN A 2 21.74 -13.62 3.65
N THR A 3 22.25 -14.85 3.73
CA THR A 3 21.63 -16.02 3.08
C THR A 3 20.19 -16.18 3.55
N ILE A 4 19.24 -15.77 2.72
CA ILE A 4 17.80 -15.96 2.94
C ILE A 4 17.55 -17.46 2.99
N THR A 5 16.99 -17.92 4.12
CA THR A 5 16.60 -19.32 4.30
C THR A 5 15.42 -19.68 3.42
N ILE A 6 15.19 -20.98 3.19
CA ILE A 6 14.07 -21.44 2.37
C ILE A 6 12.71 -21.01 2.95
N TRP A 7 12.61 -20.92 4.29
CA TRP A 7 11.40 -20.49 5.00
C TRP A 7 11.15 -18.98 4.84
N GLU A 8 12.20 -18.17 4.91
CA GLU A 8 12.12 -16.73 4.64
C GLU A 8 11.74 -16.45 3.18
N MET A 9 12.31 -17.21 2.23
CA MET A 9 11.93 -17.12 0.82
C MET A 9 10.46 -17.49 0.61
N ALA A 10 9.99 -18.57 1.24
CA ALA A 10 8.59 -18.99 1.17
C ALA A 10 7.65 -17.92 1.76
N ALA A 11 8.04 -17.28 2.88
CA ALA A 11 7.29 -16.19 3.48
C ALA A 11 7.22 -14.97 2.54
N LEU A 12 8.33 -14.58 1.91
CA LEU A 12 8.37 -13.49 0.94
C LEU A 12 7.52 -13.81 -0.32
N ALA A 13 7.57 -15.04 -0.81
CA ALA A 13 6.76 -15.49 -1.95
C ALA A 13 5.25 -15.50 -1.61
N ALA A 14 4.87 -15.93 -0.41
CA ALA A 14 3.49 -15.83 0.07
C ALA A 14 3.05 -14.37 0.19
N ALA A 15 3.91 -13.49 0.72
CA ALA A 15 3.66 -12.06 0.81
C ALA A 15 3.52 -11.41 -0.58
N ALA A 16 4.34 -11.79 -1.57
CA ALA A 16 4.23 -11.33 -2.95
C ALA A 16 2.93 -11.82 -3.63
N THR A 17 2.50 -13.05 -3.35
CA THR A 17 1.19 -13.56 -3.77
C THR A 17 0.07 -12.71 -3.18
N LEU A 18 0.18 -12.35 -1.91
CA LEU A 18 -0.79 -11.51 -1.23
C LEU A 18 -0.81 -10.06 -1.76
N VAL A 19 0.34 -9.53 -2.23
CA VAL A 19 0.40 -8.26 -2.97
C VAL A 19 -0.47 -8.34 -4.21
N GLY A 20 -0.27 -9.36 -5.05
CA GLY A 20 -1.06 -9.57 -6.26
C GLY A 20 -2.56 -9.67 -5.97
N PHE A 21 -2.92 -10.49 -4.98
CA PHE A 21 -4.30 -10.64 -4.52
C PHE A 21 -4.89 -9.31 -4.04
N SER A 22 -4.16 -8.54 -3.26
CA SER A 22 -4.64 -7.27 -2.71
C SER A 22 -4.90 -6.23 -3.79
N LYS A 23 -4.11 -6.24 -4.87
CA LYS A 23 -4.25 -5.32 -6.00
C LYS A 23 -5.48 -5.61 -6.88
N THR A 24 -5.94 -6.86 -6.93
CA THR A 24 -7.09 -7.27 -7.78
C THR A 24 -8.38 -7.61 -7.03
N ALA A 25 -8.33 -7.80 -5.70
CA ALA A 25 -9.52 -8.06 -4.87
C ALA A 25 -9.78 -6.95 -3.86
N VAL A 26 -9.07 -7.00 -2.74
CA VAL A 26 -9.31 -6.15 -1.57
C VAL A 26 -8.02 -5.44 -1.17
N SER A 27 -8.05 -4.11 -1.25
CA SER A 27 -6.88 -3.22 -1.04
C SER A 27 -6.21 -3.33 0.35
N GLY A 28 -6.84 -3.96 1.33
CA GLY A 28 -6.32 -4.08 2.70
C GLY A 28 -5.27 -5.17 2.90
N ALA A 29 -5.28 -6.25 2.10
CA ALA A 29 -4.38 -7.40 2.31
C ALA A 29 -2.88 -7.04 2.23
N ASN A 30 -2.53 -5.98 1.50
CA ASN A 30 -1.16 -5.54 1.32
C ASN A 30 -0.45 -5.25 2.65
N THR A 31 -1.16 -4.80 3.71
CA THR A 31 -0.53 -4.50 5.01
C THR A 31 0.14 -5.71 5.65
N ILE A 32 -0.35 -6.91 5.38
CA ILE A 32 0.28 -8.15 5.83
C ILE A 32 1.59 -8.36 5.05
N SER A 33 1.58 -8.18 3.73
CA SER A 33 2.79 -8.30 2.92
C SER A 33 3.89 -7.34 3.40
N LEU A 34 3.52 -6.10 3.75
CA LEU A 34 4.42 -5.12 4.33
C LEU A 34 5.07 -5.64 5.62
N ALA A 35 4.26 -6.15 6.55
CA ALA A 35 4.74 -6.67 7.82
C ALA A 35 5.68 -7.87 7.63
N VAL A 36 5.34 -8.80 6.74
CA VAL A 36 6.18 -9.97 6.43
C VAL A 36 7.53 -9.54 5.85
N PHE A 37 7.54 -8.62 4.89
CA PHE A 37 8.78 -8.11 4.31
C PHE A 37 9.67 -7.44 5.36
N ALA A 38 9.09 -6.60 6.23
CA ALA A 38 9.83 -5.92 7.29
C ALA A 38 10.27 -6.85 8.44
N ALA A 39 9.64 -8.02 8.60
CA ALA A 39 10.02 -9.02 9.58
C ALA A 39 11.15 -9.95 9.10
N VAL A 40 11.26 -10.15 7.78
CA VAL A 40 12.25 -11.02 7.12
C VAL A 40 13.50 -10.26 6.69
N LEU A 41 13.34 -9.04 6.20
CA LEU A 41 14.43 -8.19 5.71
C LEU A 41 14.67 -7.03 6.69
N PRO A 42 15.84 -6.39 6.67
CA PRO A 42 16.03 -5.11 7.33
C PRO A 42 14.90 -4.16 6.93
N ALA A 43 14.23 -3.54 7.91
CA ALA A 43 13.02 -2.76 7.69
C ALA A 43 13.25 -1.67 6.65
N ARG A 44 14.41 -1.01 6.65
CA ARG A 44 14.77 -0.01 5.66
C ARG A 44 14.87 -0.59 4.25
N GLU A 45 15.59 -1.70 4.07
CA GLU A 45 15.74 -2.38 2.77
C GLU A 45 14.40 -2.93 2.25
N SER A 46 13.56 -3.46 3.15
CA SER A 46 12.25 -4.02 2.83
C SER A 46 11.35 -3.04 2.06
N THR A 47 11.48 -1.74 2.34
CA THR A 47 10.69 -0.69 1.67
C THR A 47 11.04 -0.55 0.20
N GLY A 48 12.31 -0.79 -0.17
CA GLY A 48 12.80 -0.76 -1.53
C GLY A 48 12.53 -2.06 -2.28
N VAL A 49 12.82 -3.21 -1.68
CA VAL A 49 12.57 -4.56 -2.26
C VAL A 49 11.08 -4.73 -2.58
N LEU A 50 10.18 -4.30 -1.69
CA LEU A 50 8.75 -4.44 -1.95
C LEU A 50 8.27 -3.57 -3.13
N LEU A 51 9.00 -2.52 -3.52
CA LEU A 51 8.53 -1.54 -4.50
C LEU A 51 8.36 -2.14 -5.92
N PRO A 52 9.33 -2.88 -6.51
CA PRO A 52 9.12 -3.54 -7.80
C PRO A 52 7.99 -4.58 -7.80
N VAL A 53 7.86 -5.33 -6.70
CA VAL A 53 6.77 -6.30 -6.51
C VAL A 53 5.40 -5.59 -6.50
N LEU A 54 5.30 -4.44 -5.83
CA LEU A 54 4.09 -3.61 -5.85
C LEU A 54 3.79 -3.05 -7.24
N ILE A 55 4.81 -2.57 -7.96
CA ILE A 55 4.66 -2.04 -9.32
C ILE A 55 4.12 -3.14 -10.25
N ALA A 56 4.63 -4.37 -10.16
CA ALA A 56 4.11 -5.50 -10.93
C ALA A 56 2.62 -5.76 -10.64
N GLY A 57 2.22 -5.74 -9.37
CA GLY A 57 0.82 -5.84 -8.97
C GLY A 57 -0.04 -4.67 -9.48
N ASP A 58 0.51 -3.45 -9.45
CA ASP A 58 -0.14 -2.25 -9.96
C ASP A 58 -0.38 -2.31 -11.48
N VAL A 59 0.58 -2.82 -12.24
CA VAL A 59 0.42 -3.05 -13.69
C VAL A 59 -0.74 -4.00 -13.95
N LEU A 60 -0.82 -5.13 -13.23
CA LEU A 60 -1.92 -6.09 -13.38
C LEU A 60 -3.29 -5.48 -13.01
N ALA A 61 -3.34 -4.67 -11.94
CA ALA A 61 -4.55 -3.95 -11.54
C ALA A 61 -4.98 -2.91 -12.59
N VAL A 62 -4.03 -2.15 -13.15
CA VAL A 62 -4.32 -1.18 -14.22
C VAL A 62 -4.81 -1.91 -15.48
N LEU A 63 -4.16 -3.00 -15.89
CA LEU A 63 -4.63 -3.80 -17.03
C LEU A 63 -6.08 -4.28 -16.85
N THR A 64 -6.48 -4.59 -15.62
CA THR A 64 -7.83 -5.06 -15.28
C THR A 64 -8.86 -3.92 -15.19
N TYR A 65 -8.51 -2.80 -14.54
CA TYR A 65 -9.49 -1.76 -14.14
C TYR A 65 -9.31 -0.39 -14.81
N ARG A 66 -8.33 -0.22 -15.72
CA ARG A 66 -7.94 1.10 -16.33
C ARG A 66 -9.10 1.94 -16.85
N ARG A 67 -10.17 1.33 -17.36
CA ARG A 67 -11.32 2.03 -17.96
C ARG A 67 -12.18 2.80 -16.96
N HIS A 68 -12.07 2.51 -15.66
CA HIS A 68 -12.94 3.08 -14.62
C HIS A 68 -12.27 4.20 -13.82
N ALA A 69 -11.09 4.64 -14.24
CA ALA A 69 -10.28 5.61 -13.51
C ALA A 69 -10.82 7.04 -13.63
N HIS A 70 -10.85 7.77 -12.52
CA HIS A 70 -11.27 9.17 -12.48
C HIS A 70 -10.05 10.10 -12.39
N TRP A 71 -9.51 10.45 -13.56
CA TRP A 71 -8.32 11.30 -13.71
C TRP A 71 -8.39 12.66 -13.00
N PRO A 72 -9.52 13.41 -12.98
CA PRO A 72 -9.57 14.69 -12.28
C PRO A 72 -9.26 14.58 -10.78
N THR A 73 -9.56 13.44 -10.16
CA THR A 73 -9.22 13.19 -8.75
C THR A 73 -7.73 12.96 -8.58
N LEU A 74 -7.10 12.20 -9.49
CA LEU A 74 -5.66 11.92 -9.46
C LEU A 74 -4.83 13.20 -9.60
N TRP A 75 -5.15 14.04 -10.59
CA TRP A 75 -4.44 15.31 -10.80
C TRP A 75 -4.53 16.26 -9.60
N ARG A 76 -5.61 16.19 -8.81
CA ARG A 76 -5.77 16.98 -7.59
C ARG A 76 -4.96 16.41 -6.42
N LEU A 77 -4.75 15.10 -6.39
CA LEU A 77 -4.01 14.41 -5.32
C LEU A 77 -2.50 14.49 -5.52
N PHE A 78 -2.01 14.30 -6.74
CA PHE A 78 -0.59 14.13 -7.01
C PHE A 78 0.32 15.23 -6.46
N PRO A 79 -0.02 16.53 -6.52
CA PRO A 79 0.84 17.55 -5.92
C PRO A 79 1.04 17.35 -4.41
N ALA A 80 -0.03 17.03 -3.67
CA ALA A 80 0.05 16.79 -2.24
C ALA A 80 0.78 15.46 -1.92
N VAL A 81 0.56 14.45 -2.74
CA VAL A 81 1.25 13.15 -2.61
C VAL A 81 2.74 13.28 -2.89
N ALA A 82 3.14 14.07 -3.89
CA ALA A 82 4.54 14.35 -4.18
C ALA A 82 5.22 15.01 -2.98
N VAL A 83 4.56 15.98 -2.33
CA VAL A 83 5.07 16.57 -1.08
C VAL A 83 5.25 15.51 0.00
N GLY A 84 4.26 14.64 0.20
CA GLY A 84 4.35 13.53 1.15
C GLY A 84 5.50 12.56 0.84
N VAL A 85 5.69 12.20 -0.44
CA VAL A 85 6.79 11.34 -0.90
C VAL A 85 8.13 12.00 -0.62
N VAL A 86 8.31 13.28 -0.96
CA VAL A 86 9.55 14.02 -0.70
C VAL A 86 9.87 14.09 0.79
N ILE A 87 8.87 14.35 1.64
CA ILE A 87 9.04 14.33 3.10
C ILE A 87 9.46 12.92 3.56
N GLY A 88 8.80 11.88 3.05
CA GLY A 88 9.14 10.49 3.37
C GLY A 88 10.55 10.10 2.89
N THR A 89 10.98 10.57 1.73
CA THR A 89 12.35 10.38 1.22
C THR A 89 13.35 11.07 2.14
N GLY A 90 13.08 12.32 2.55
CA GLY A 90 13.90 13.03 3.52
C GLY A 90 14.01 12.27 4.85
N PHE A 91 12.89 11.74 5.34
CA PHE A 91 12.89 10.88 6.53
C PHE A 91 13.78 9.64 6.34
N LEU A 92 13.63 8.89 5.24
CA LEU A 92 14.42 7.68 4.96
C LEU A 92 15.91 7.95 4.69
N PHE A 93 16.27 9.18 4.33
CA PHE A 93 17.66 9.59 4.17
C PHE A 93 18.40 9.59 5.51
N TRP A 94 17.75 10.06 6.58
CA TRP A 94 18.35 10.19 7.91
C TRP A 94 18.00 9.03 8.86
N ALA A 95 16.88 8.36 8.63
CA ALA A 95 16.42 7.28 9.49
C ALA A 95 17.26 6.00 9.31
N ASP A 96 17.70 5.42 10.42
CA ASP A 96 18.31 4.10 10.47
C ASP A 96 17.24 2.99 10.44
N ASP A 97 17.68 1.73 10.44
CA ASP A 97 16.77 0.58 10.35
C ASP A 97 15.78 0.51 11.52
N ALA A 98 16.22 0.85 12.73
CA ALA A 98 15.38 0.82 13.93
C ALA A 98 14.27 1.88 13.84
N VAL A 99 14.62 3.12 13.49
CA VAL A 99 13.65 4.21 13.33
C VAL A 99 12.64 3.89 12.22
N VAL A 100 13.09 3.32 11.09
CA VAL A 100 12.18 2.89 10.02
C VAL A 100 11.28 1.75 10.50
N ARG A 101 11.83 0.75 11.19
CA ARG A 101 11.07 -0.39 11.74
C ARG A 101 9.95 0.08 12.67
N THR A 102 10.28 0.91 13.65
CA THR A 102 9.31 1.48 14.59
C THR A 102 8.26 2.32 13.85
N SER A 103 8.66 3.07 12.83
CA SER A 103 7.74 3.90 12.04
C SER A 103 6.78 3.06 11.21
N ILE A 104 7.23 1.96 10.58
CA ILE A 104 6.37 1.02 9.88
C ILE A 104 5.35 0.42 10.86
N GLY A 105 5.80 -0.06 12.02
CA GLY A 105 4.93 -0.60 13.05
C GLY A 105 3.86 0.40 13.50
N ALA A 106 4.27 1.64 13.81
CA ALA A 106 3.35 2.72 14.20
C ALA A 106 2.34 3.06 13.08
N ILE A 107 2.78 3.12 11.82
CA ILE A 107 1.89 3.37 10.68
C ILE A 107 0.89 2.23 10.52
N LEU A 108 1.32 0.96 10.62
CA LEU A 108 0.42 -0.19 10.52
C LEU A 108 -0.65 -0.17 11.62
N LEU A 109 -0.26 0.10 12.88
CA LEU A 109 -1.20 0.21 13.99
C LEU A 109 -2.16 1.40 13.81
N LEU A 110 -1.66 2.55 13.39
CA LEU A 110 -2.50 3.71 13.09
C LEU A 110 -3.54 3.35 12.01
N MET A 111 -3.13 2.66 10.95
CA MET A 111 -4.05 2.24 9.89
C MET A 111 -5.09 1.21 10.38
N ALA A 112 -4.69 0.28 11.25
CA ALA A 112 -5.62 -0.66 11.89
C ALA A 112 -6.64 0.08 12.77
N CYS A 113 -6.19 1.02 13.60
CA CYS A 113 -7.06 1.86 14.44
C CYS A 113 -8.05 2.66 13.60
N VAL A 114 -7.58 3.31 12.52
CA VAL A 114 -8.45 4.09 11.64
C VAL A 114 -9.48 3.21 10.94
N THR A 115 -9.10 1.99 10.53
CA THR A 115 -10.01 1.02 9.92
C THR A 115 -11.10 0.60 10.90
N LEU A 116 -10.74 0.28 12.15
CA LEU A 116 -11.68 -0.07 13.21
C LEU A 116 -12.61 1.10 13.59
N TRP A 117 -12.06 2.31 13.68
CA TRP A 117 -12.82 3.52 13.98
C TRP A 117 -13.91 3.76 12.94
N ARG A 118 -13.55 3.68 11.65
CA ARG A 118 -14.52 3.83 10.56
C ARG A 118 -15.65 2.84 10.66
N ARG A 119 -15.35 1.60 11.03
CA ARG A 119 -16.37 0.55 11.15
C ARG A 119 -17.39 0.86 12.25
N ARG A 120 -16.99 1.56 13.31
CA ARG A 120 -17.90 2.03 14.37
C ARG A 120 -18.72 3.25 13.98
N VAL A 121 -18.15 4.14 13.16
CA VAL A 121 -18.79 5.41 12.76
C VAL A 121 -19.61 5.27 11.47
N SER A 122 -19.47 4.15 10.73
CA SER A 122 -20.18 3.91 9.47
C SER A 122 -21.66 3.54 9.68
N GLY A 123 -22.42 4.44 10.31
CA GLY A 123 -23.80 4.73 9.97
C GLY A 123 -23.85 6.18 9.47
N SER A 124 -24.31 6.39 8.25
CA SER A 124 -24.38 7.67 7.51
C SER A 124 -23.05 8.20 6.94
N VAL A 125 -22.81 7.91 5.65
CA VAL A 125 -22.11 8.86 4.77
C VAL A 125 -22.95 8.99 3.52
N ASP A 126 -23.82 9.99 3.54
CA ASP A 126 -24.69 10.39 2.44
C ASP A 126 -23.89 10.86 1.22
N GLU A 127 -24.52 10.64 0.07
CA GLU A 127 -24.09 11.08 -1.24
C GLU A 127 -23.85 12.60 -1.29
N ALA A 128 -22.72 13.00 -1.85
CA ALA A 128 -22.60 14.31 -2.51
C ALA A 128 -21.50 14.26 -3.58
N ALA A 129 -21.84 13.67 -4.72
CA ALA A 129 -21.19 13.99 -5.98
C ALA A 129 -21.68 15.37 -6.44
N GLY A 130 -21.09 16.43 -5.89
CA GLY A 130 -21.34 17.81 -6.30
C GLY A 130 -20.07 18.65 -6.11
N ALA A 131 -19.78 19.48 -7.12
CA ALA A 131 -18.78 20.56 -7.25
C ALA A 131 -17.61 20.66 -6.23
N PRO A 132 -16.38 21.04 -6.65
CA PRO A 132 -15.20 21.10 -5.78
C PRO A 132 -15.37 22.12 -4.64
N THR A 133 -15.85 21.66 -3.49
CA THR A 133 -15.94 22.49 -2.28
C THR A 133 -14.54 22.78 -1.73
N ARG A 134 -14.38 23.92 -1.04
CA ARG A 134 -13.14 24.27 -0.31
C ARG A 134 -12.74 23.14 0.66
N ARG A 135 -13.73 22.48 1.27
CA ARG A 135 -13.57 21.28 2.13
C ARG A 135 -12.97 20.08 1.37
N GLY A 136 -13.40 19.81 0.14
CA GLY A 136 -12.86 18.73 -0.70
C GLY A 136 -11.38 18.91 -1.03
N ARG A 137 -10.95 20.16 -1.27
CA ARG A 137 -9.53 20.50 -1.53
C ARG A 137 -8.64 20.33 -0.30
N VAL A 138 -9.11 20.72 0.89
CA VAL A 138 -8.36 20.54 2.14
C VAL A 138 -8.21 19.06 2.46
N LYS A 139 -9.28 18.27 2.33
CA LYS A 139 -9.21 16.80 2.48
C LYS A 139 -8.20 16.19 1.51
N ALA A 140 -8.26 16.52 0.22
CA ALA A 140 -7.32 15.98 -0.77
C ALA A 140 -5.85 16.29 -0.43
N ARG A 141 -5.57 17.49 0.11
CA ARG A 141 -4.21 17.85 0.54
C ARG A 141 -3.74 17.04 1.74
N SER A 142 -4.54 16.94 2.80
CA SER A 142 -4.16 16.20 4.01
C SER A 142 -3.99 14.70 3.73
N TYR A 143 -4.95 14.08 3.02
CA TYR A 143 -4.85 12.68 2.63
C TYR A 143 -3.73 12.43 1.62
N GLY A 144 -3.47 13.40 0.72
CA GLY A 144 -2.38 13.32 -0.23
C GLY A 144 -1.01 13.31 0.45
N VAL A 145 -0.73 14.28 1.32
CA VAL A 145 0.55 14.33 2.06
C VAL A 145 0.71 13.10 2.93
N LEU A 146 -0.31 12.72 3.70
CA LEU A 146 -0.27 11.53 4.55
C LEU A 146 -0.05 10.26 3.72
N GLY A 147 -0.77 10.10 2.61
CA GLY A 147 -0.66 8.93 1.73
C GLY A 147 0.68 8.85 1.03
N GLY A 148 1.25 10.00 0.63
CA GLY A 148 2.59 10.12 0.06
C GLY A 148 3.68 9.73 1.06
N PHE A 149 3.56 10.22 2.30
CA PHE A 149 4.51 9.89 3.37
C PHE A 149 4.45 8.40 3.73
N THR A 150 3.26 7.87 4.03
CA THR A 150 3.12 6.47 4.45
C THR A 150 3.46 5.49 3.34
N THR A 151 3.18 5.84 2.07
CA THR A 151 3.63 5.00 0.95
C THR A 151 5.13 5.02 0.77
N MET A 152 5.80 6.17 0.97
CA MET A 152 7.25 6.22 0.83
C MET A 152 7.95 5.46 1.97
N VAL A 153 7.55 5.70 3.22
CA VAL A 153 8.22 5.14 4.41
C VAL A 153 7.89 3.68 4.65
N ALA A 154 6.65 3.26 4.37
CA ALA A 154 6.18 1.94 4.76
C ALA A 154 5.48 1.17 3.62
N ASN A 155 5.39 1.72 2.41
CA ASN A 155 4.50 1.21 1.35
C ASN A 155 3.02 1.10 1.79
N ALA A 156 2.63 1.85 2.84
CA ALA A 156 1.33 1.78 3.50
C ALA A 156 0.38 2.91 3.05
N GLY A 157 0.50 3.38 1.81
CA GLY A 157 -0.40 4.38 1.24
C GLY A 157 -1.82 3.85 0.98
N GLY A 158 -1.96 2.53 0.87
CA GLY A 158 -3.21 1.80 0.62
C GLY A 158 -4.37 2.29 1.47
N PRO A 159 -4.34 2.07 2.80
CA PRO A 159 -5.41 2.48 3.68
C PRO A 159 -5.72 3.98 3.58
N VAL A 160 -4.73 4.87 3.61
CA VAL A 160 -4.94 6.33 3.52
C VAL A 160 -5.69 6.71 2.25
N MET A 161 -5.30 6.15 1.10
CA MET A 161 -5.96 6.41 -0.17
C MET A 161 -7.36 5.81 -0.22
N SER A 162 -7.54 4.60 0.33
CA SER A 162 -8.85 3.97 0.45
C SER A 162 -9.81 4.86 1.25
N LEU A 163 -9.35 5.43 2.36
CA LEU A 163 -10.12 6.35 3.19
C LEU A 163 -10.55 7.60 2.40
N TYR A 164 -9.63 8.18 1.63
CA TYR A 164 -9.90 9.35 0.80
C TYR A 164 -10.94 9.05 -0.28
N LEU A 165 -10.72 8.01 -1.10
CA LEU A 165 -11.60 7.68 -2.22
C LEU A 165 -12.99 7.26 -1.75
N LEU A 166 -13.11 6.51 -0.66
CA LEU A 166 -14.40 6.21 -0.04
C LEU A 166 -15.09 7.49 0.44
N SER A 167 -14.35 8.41 1.07
CA SER A 167 -14.91 9.70 1.52
C SER A 167 -15.29 10.63 0.36
N ALA A 168 -14.78 10.37 -0.83
CA ALA A 168 -15.10 11.07 -2.07
C ALA A 168 -16.23 10.39 -2.87
N GLY A 169 -16.86 9.35 -2.33
CA GLY A 169 -18.05 8.71 -2.93
C GLY A 169 -17.75 7.73 -4.07
N PHE A 170 -16.53 7.23 -4.20
CA PHE A 170 -16.18 6.29 -5.27
C PHE A 170 -16.86 4.93 -5.07
N ARG A 171 -17.62 4.49 -6.08
CA ARG A 171 -18.16 3.13 -6.18
C ARG A 171 -17.05 2.11 -6.50
N LYS A 172 -17.28 0.81 -6.23
CA LYS A 172 -16.30 -0.31 -6.35
C LYS A 172 -15.39 -0.18 -7.58
N LEU A 173 -15.94 -0.17 -8.80
CA LEU A 173 -15.10 -0.15 -10.02
C LEU A 173 -14.31 1.16 -10.19
N GLY A 174 -14.90 2.31 -9.86
CA GLY A 174 -14.21 3.59 -9.89
C GLY A 174 -13.10 3.68 -8.85
N PHE A 175 -13.34 3.12 -7.67
CA PHE A 175 -12.35 2.99 -6.60
C PHE A 175 -11.16 2.13 -7.04
N LEU A 176 -11.41 0.93 -7.58
CA LEU A 176 -10.35 0.03 -8.03
C LEU A 176 -9.55 0.65 -9.18
N GLY A 177 -10.23 1.17 -10.21
CA GLY A 177 -9.57 1.78 -11.37
C GLY A 177 -8.74 3.02 -11.02
N THR A 178 -9.27 3.89 -10.16
CA THR A 178 -8.56 5.10 -9.72
C THR A 178 -7.39 4.75 -8.81
N SER A 179 -7.56 3.81 -7.88
CA SER A 179 -6.47 3.35 -7.00
C SER A 179 -5.34 2.67 -7.77
N ALA A 180 -5.67 1.85 -8.78
CA ALA A 180 -4.68 1.16 -9.60
C ALA A 180 -3.74 2.16 -10.30
N TRP A 181 -4.29 3.17 -10.97
CA TRP A 181 -3.49 4.23 -11.59
C TRP A 181 -2.74 5.07 -10.56
N PHE A 182 -3.38 5.38 -9.42
CA PHE A 182 -2.75 6.11 -8.35
C PHE A 182 -1.46 5.42 -7.87
N PHE A 183 -1.56 4.14 -7.50
CA PHE A 183 -0.41 3.40 -6.99
C PHE A 183 0.63 3.12 -8.06
N LEU A 184 0.23 2.80 -9.30
CA LEU A 184 1.19 2.65 -10.39
C LEU A 184 2.04 3.91 -10.56
N ILE A 185 1.40 5.08 -10.71
CA ILE A 185 2.09 6.35 -10.95
C ILE A 185 2.99 6.70 -9.76
N VAL A 186 2.47 6.60 -8.53
CA VAL A 186 3.24 6.98 -7.33
C VAL A 186 4.37 6.01 -7.05
N ASN A 187 4.16 4.70 -7.21
CA ASN A 187 5.21 3.70 -7.00
C ASN A 187 6.30 3.78 -8.08
N THR A 188 5.94 4.01 -9.34
CA THR A 188 6.94 4.28 -10.38
C THR A 188 7.70 5.58 -10.10
N ALA A 189 7.01 6.64 -9.66
CA ALA A 189 7.67 7.90 -9.29
C ALA A 189 8.61 7.77 -8.09
N LYS A 190 8.38 6.79 -7.20
CA LYS A 190 9.25 6.49 -6.06
C LYS A 190 10.58 5.84 -6.45
N VAL A 191 10.64 5.12 -7.57
CA VAL A 191 11.83 4.37 -8.00
C VAL A 191 13.11 5.21 -7.97
N PRO A 192 13.21 6.41 -8.58
CA PRO A 192 14.43 7.21 -8.52
C PRO A 192 14.83 7.59 -7.09
N PHE A 193 13.87 7.85 -6.19
CA PHE A 193 14.17 8.14 -4.78
C PHE A 193 14.67 6.91 -4.04
N SER A 194 14.03 5.75 -4.24
CA SER A 194 14.46 4.49 -3.61
C SER A 194 15.83 4.03 -4.10
N VAL A 195 16.13 4.20 -5.40
CA VAL A 195 17.47 3.95 -5.96
C VAL A 195 18.49 4.95 -5.41
N GLY A 196 18.16 6.24 -5.37
CA GLY A 196 19.05 7.28 -4.81
C GLY A 196 19.35 7.12 -3.32
N LEU A 197 18.44 6.50 -2.57
CA LEU A 197 18.63 6.13 -1.16
C LEU A 197 19.37 4.80 -0.97
N GLY A 198 19.71 4.09 -2.06
CA GLY A 198 20.36 2.77 -2.00
C GLY A 198 19.45 1.64 -1.49
N LEU A 199 18.12 1.82 -1.55
CA LEU A 199 17.14 0.82 -1.10
C LEU A 199 16.85 -0.24 -2.17
N ILE A 200 17.26 0.02 -3.42
CA ILE A 200 17.14 -0.89 -4.55
C ILE A 200 18.53 -1.07 -5.14
N ASP A 201 18.99 -2.32 -5.18
CA ASP A 201 20.28 -2.71 -5.76
C ASP A 201 20.11 -3.93 -6.70
N ALA A 202 21.20 -4.37 -7.34
CA ALA A 202 21.15 -5.49 -8.28
C ALA A 202 20.71 -6.82 -7.61
N LYS A 203 21.04 -7.03 -6.33
CA LYS A 203 20.67 -8.24 -5.59
C LYS A 203 19.20 -8.20 -5.20
N SER A 204 18.68 -7.04 -4.77
CA SER A 204 17.26 -6.86 -4.51
C SER A 204 16.44 -7.09 -5.77
N LEU A 205 16.89 -6.58 -6.93
CA LEU A 205 16.18 -6.78 -8.20
C LEU A 205 16.12 -8.25 -8.65
N LEU A 206 17.15 -9.05 -8.36
CA LEU A 206 17.12 -10.50 -8.61
C LEU A 206 16.10 -11.21 -7.73
N LEU A 207 16.04 -10.84 -6.44
CA LEU A 207 15.01 -11.31 -5.53
C LEU A 207 13.61 -10.89 -6.02
N ASP A 208 13.44 -9.63 -6.42
CA ASP A 208 12.18 -9.10 -6.91
C ASP A 208 11.72 -9.82 -8.18
N ALA A 209 12.63 -10.13 -9.11
CA ALA A 209 12.31 -10.89 -10.31
C ALA A 209 11.72 -12.28 -9.96
N ALA A 210 12.27 -12.96 -8.95
CA ALA A 210 11.72 -14.22 -8.47
C ALA A 210 10.34 -14.01 -7.80
N LEU A 211 10.18 -12.97 -6.99
CA LEU A 211 8.93 -12.68 -6.26
C LEU A 211 7.80 -12.20 -7.19
N VAL A 212 8.10 -11.50 -8.28
CA VAL A 212 7.12 -11.06 -9.29
C VAL A 212 6.38 -12.23 -9.91
N ALA A 213 7.04 -13.39 -10.07
CA ALA A 213 6.39 -14.61 -10.55
C ALA A 213 5.21 -15.05 -9.65
N PHE A 214 5.28 -14.76 -8.34
CA PHE A 214 4.23 -15.06 -7.37
C PHE A 214 3.13 -14.00 -7.31
N VAL A 215 3.38 -12.78 -7.78
CA VAL A 215 2.35 -11.73 -7.87
C VAL A 215 1.24 -12.12 -8.85
N ILE A 216 1.59 -12.76 -9.97
CA ILE A 216 0.65 -13.16 -11.03
C ILE A 216 -0.43 -14.13 -10.52
N PRO A 217 -0.10 -15.29 -9.91
CA PRO A 217 -1.13 -16.20 -9.39
C PRO A 217 -1.98 -15.54 -8.31
N GLY A 218 -1.37 -14.71 -7.45
CA GLY A 218 -2.11 -13.93 -6.46
C GLY A 218 -3.15 -13.00 -7.10
N ALA A 219 -2.77 -12.28 -8.14
CA ALA A 219 -3.65 -11.38 -8.88
C ALA A 219 -4.80 -12.12 -9.58
N ILE A 220 -4.54 -13.30 -10.15
CA ILE A 220 -5.56 -14.16 -10.75
C ILE A 220 -6.55 -14.63 -9.69
N ILE A 221 -6.06 -15.17 -8.56
CA ILE A 221 -6.89 -15.63 -7.44
C ILE A 221 -7.75 -14.48 -6.92
N GLY A 222 -7.15 -13.30 -6.70
CA GLY A 222 -7.87 -12.12 -6.25
C GLY A 222 -9.03 -11.76 -7.17
N ARG A 223 -8.78 -11.72 -8.48
CA ARG A 223 -9.82 -11.43 -9.48
C ARG A 223 -10.96 -12.45 -9.47
N LEU A 224 -10.64 -13.73 -9.31
CA LEU A 224 -11.65 -14.81 -9.28
C LEU A 224 -12.47 -14.83 -7.98
N CYS A 225 -11.86 -14.43 -6.86
CA CYS A 225 -12.46 -14.50 -5.54
C CYS A 225 -13.16 -13.20 -5.12
N VAL A 226 -12.94 -12.06 -5.80
CA VAL A 226 -13.43 -10.73 -5.38
C VAL A 226 -14.94 -10.67 -5.11
N ASP A 227 -15.74 -11.50 -5.76
CA ASP A 227 -17.20 -11.56 -5.58
C ASP A 227 -17.66 -12.72 -4.68
N ARG A 228 -16.74 -13.55 -4.18
CA ARG A 228 -17.00 -14.73 -3.34
C ARG A 228 -16.45 -14.61 -1.92
N ILE A 229 -15.64 -13.60 -1.64
CA ILE A 229 -15.01 -13.41 -0.33
C ILE A 229 -16.05 -12.88 0.66
N ASP A 230 -16.15 -13.54 1.83
CA ASP A 230 -16.80 -12.94 2.99
C ASP A 230 -16.00 -11.71 3.44
N GLN A 231 -16.55 -10.54 3.15
CA GLN A 231 -15.91 -9.26 3.40
C GLN A 231 -15.59 -9.07 4.90
N LEU A 232 -16.49 -9.54 5.78
CA LEU A 232 -16.36 -9.34 7.22
C LEU A 232 -15.25 -10.22 7.81
N LEU A 233 -15.19 -11.48 7.42
CA LEU A 233 -14.14 -12.40 7.85
C LEU A 233 -12.77 -11.93 7.34
N PHE A 234 -12.69 -11.57 6.06
CA PHE A 234 -11.46 -11.12 5.44
C PHE A 234 -10.92 -9.85 6.13
N GLU A 235 -11.77 -8.85 6.37
CA GLU A 235 -11.38 -7.63 7.07
C GLU A 235 -10.86 -7.91 8.48
N ARG A 236 -11.51 -8.81 9.23
CA ARG A 236 -11.06 -9.20 10.57
C ARG A 236 -9.68 -9.84 10.55
N LEU A 237 -9.43 -10.74 9.59
CA LEU A 237 -8.13 -11.37 9.41
C LEU A 237 -7.04 -10.35 9.06
N VAL A 238 -7.32 -9.43 8.13
CA VAL A 238 -6.38 -8.37 7.74
C VAL A 238 -6.06 -7.45 8.90
N ILE A 239 -7.07 -6.98 9.66
CA ILE A 239 -6.86 -6.12 10.82
C ILE A 239 -6.05 -6.86 11.89
N GLY A 240 -6.42 -8.10 12.21
CA GLY A 240 -5.71 -8.92 13.20
C GLY A 240 -4.23 -9.08 12.84
N ALA A 241 -3.94 -9.50 11.61
CA ALA A 241 -2.57 -9.65 11.13
C ALA A 241 -1.80 -8.32 11.05
N THR A 242 -2.46 -7.21 10.70
CA THR A 242 -1.86 -5.87 10.70
C THR A 242 -1.49 -5.41 12.11
N VAL A 243 -2.36 -5.69 13.10
CA VAL A 243 -2.09 -5.38 14.51
C VAL A 243 -0.94 -6.23 15.03
N LEU A 244 -0.96 -7.53 14.77
CA LEU A 244 0.11 -8.44 15.19
C LEU A 244 1.46 -8.04 14.58
N GLY A 245 1.52 -7.83 13.27
CA GLY A 245 2.75 -7.40 12.59
C GLY A 245 3.21 -6.00 13.02
N GLY A 246 2.28 -5.08 13.23
CA GLY A 246 2.59 -3.74 13.75
C GLY A 246 3.17 -3.78 15.16
N LEU A 247 2.61 -4.60 16.06
CA LEU A 247 3.14 -4.79 17.41
C LEU A 247 4.49 -5.50 17.40
N GLU A 248 4.65 -6.55 16.59
CA GLU A 248 5.93 -7.25 16.46
C GLU A 248 7.07 -6.30 16.06
N LEU A 249 6.83 -5.43 15.07
CA LEU A 249 7.83 -4.45 14.64
C LEU A 249 8.16 -3.39 15.70
N LEU A 250 7.22 -3.10 16.62
CA LEU A 250 7.46 -2.16 17.72
C LEU A 250 8.17 -2.80 18.92
N LEU A 251 8.02 -4.11 19.10
CA LEU A 251 8.58 -4.85 20.25
C LEU A 251 9.97 -5.45 19.95
N ARG A 252 10.40 -5.49 18.69
CA ARG A 252 11.74 -5.92 18.23
C ARG A 252 12.73 -4.77 18.11
#